data_AF-A0A9P6ZLW0-F1
#
_entry.id   AF-A0A9P6ZLW0-F1
#
_cell.length_a   1.000
_cell.length_b   1.000
_cell.length_c   1.000
_cell.angle_alpha   90.00
_cell.angle_beta   90.00
_cell.angle_gamma   90.00
#
_symmetry.space_group_name_H-M   'P 1'
#
loop_
_entity.id
_entity.type
_entity.pdbx_description
1 polymer ?
#
loop_
_entity_poly.entity_id
_entity_poly.type
_entity_poly.pdbx_seq_one_letter_code
_entity_poly.pdbx_strand_id
1 'polypeptide(L)'
;MSNSGNKKSAKQIMEEKQAEMEAELARLQAAVQQEEEEERKRLEAEKQKAIEETHQRLLERARLQKEKAREAAMAAQGSGAPGMPEKSCSTCTSKKRVCVWTEAVANTRVKTCDTCCKLKDKCAGGNPAGRAMDAKSKGKKRDRGEGTPSPKGKGKRCQRSPDMDIEEISNPRTIIGEEEHWAEYDYQAWVAAANSIVAELARTNGLLERSIVAAESSRAAMERSSDAMVRFVEEQRAFQALLLESVRGGSGGPAEEKSGEGSGEEEEGETGAGDVEMGA
;
A
#
# COMPACT_ATOMS: atom_id res chain seq x y z
N MET A 1 43.17 -52.46 -53.79
CA MET A 1 42.24 -51.45 -53.23
C MET A 1 43.09 -50.38 -52.57
N SER A 2 43.38 -49.31 -53.29
CA SER A 2 44.29 -48.25 -52.82
C SER A 2 43.51 -47.28 -51.94
N ASN A 3 43.78 -47.31 -50.63
CA ASN A 3 43.17 -46.42 -49.66
C ASN A 3 43.92 -45.08 -49.72
N SER A 4 43.50 -44.17 -50.60
CA SER A 4 44.07 -42.83 -50.73
C SER A 4 43.63 -41.98 -49.52
N GLY A 5 44.44 -42.01 -48.47
CA GLY A 5 44.25 -41.16 -47.28
C GLY A 5 44.38 -39.69 -47.65
N ASN A 6 43.25 -39.01 -47.72
CA ASN A 6 43.18 -37.58 -48.01
C ASN A 6 43.71 -36.81 -46.78
N LYS A 7 44.96 -36.34 -46.83
CA LYS A 7 45.56 -35.56 -45.75
C LYS A 7 44.96 -34.16 -45.76
N LYS A 8 44.07 -33.86 -44.81
CA LYS A 8 43.57 -32.50 -44.58
C LYS A 8 44.74 -31.55 -44.37
N SER A 9 44.67 -30.37 -44.98
CA SER A 9 45.67 -29.31 -44.77
C SER A 9 45.55 -28.75 -43.35
N ALA A 10 46.66 -28.26 -42.76
CA ALA A 10 46.64 -27.61 -41.44
C ALA A 10 45.60 -26.46 -41.37
N LYS A 11 45.38 -25.75 -42.48
CA LYS A 11 44.34 -24.72 -42.59
C LYS A 11 42.93 -25.28 -42.39
N GLN A 12 42.63 -26.44 -43.01
CA GLN A 12 41.32 -27.09 -42.87
C GLN A 12 41.08 -27.60 -41.45
N ILE A 13 42.13 -28.08 -40.77
CA ILE A 13 42.03 -28.52 -39.37
C ILE A 13 41.71 -27.34 -38.45
N MET A 14 42.36 -26.19 -38.66
CA MET A 14 42.10 -24.97 -37.87
C MET A 14 40.69 -24.42 -38.10
N GLU A 15 40.23 -24.40 -39.35
CA GLU A 15 38.88 -23.94 -39.72
C GLU A 15 37.80 -24.87 -39.15
N GLU A 16 38.02 -26.19 -39.18
CA GLU A 16 37.13 -27.18 -38.55
C GLU A 16 37.08 -27.00 -37.03
N LYS A 17 38.21 -26.73 -36.38
CA LYS A 17 38.26 -26.45 -34.94
C LYS A 17 37.57 -25.15 -34.56
N GLN A 18 37.68 -24.12 -35.39
CA GLN A 18 36.97 -22.86 -35.18
C GLN A 18 35.45 -23.06 -35.33
N ALA A 19 35.02 -23.80 -36.36
CA ALA A 19 33.61 -24.12 -36.56
C ALA A 19 33.03 -24.98 -35.42
N GLU A 20 33.81 -25.94 -34.89
CA GLU A 20 33.43 -26.72 -33.70
C GLU A 20 33.23 -25.82 -32.48
N MET A 21 34.16 -24.90 -32.22
CA MET A 21 34.07 -23.96 -31.11
C MET A 21 32.87 -23.01 -31.23
N GLU A 22 32.63 -22.47 -32.43
CA GLU A 22 31.48 -21.60 -32.71
C GLU A 22 30.15 -22.36 -32.55
N ALA A 23 30.09 -23.62 -33.00
CA ALA A 23 28.92 -24.48 -32.82
C ALA A 23 28.68 -24.81 -31.33
N GLU A 24 29.73 -25.02 -30.55
CA GLU A 24 29.63 -25.25 -29.11
C GLU A 24 29.13 -23.99 -28.37
N LEU A 25 29.66 -22.82 -28.72
CA LEU A 25 29.20 -21.54 -28.16
C LEU A 25 27.71 -21.31 -28.46
N ALA A 26 27.27 -21.57 -29.70
CA ALA A 26 25.87 -21.43 -30.09
C ALA A 26 24.95 -22.40 -29.33
N ARG A 27 25.40 -23.64 -29.07
CA ARG A 27 24.64 -24.60 -28.24
C ARG A 27 24.51 -24.14 -26.79
N LEU A 28 25.59 -23.60 -26.20
CA LEU A 28 25.55 -23.07 -24.84
C LEU A 28 24.61 -21.87 -24.73
N GLN A 29 24.64 -20.96 -25.70
CA GLN A 29 23.71 -19.81 -25.74
C GLN A 29 22.25 -20.26 -25.86
N ALA A 30 21.96 -21.26 -26.70
CA ALA A 30 20.62 -21.81 -26.82
C ALA A 30 20.14 -22.49 -25.52
N ALA A 31 21.04 -23.19 -24.82
CA ALA A 31 20.73 -23.81 -23.53
C ALA A 31 20.39 -22.77 -22.45
N VAL A 32 21.17 -21.70 -22.36
CA VAL A 32 20.89 -20.59 -21.42
C VAL A 32 19.54 -19.93 -21.74
N GLN A 33 19.26 -19.65 -23.01
CA GLN A 33 17.96 -19.08 -23.40
C GLN A 33 16.79 -20.00 -23.06
N GLN A 34 16.96 -21.31 -23.21
CA GLN A 34 15.93 -22.27 -22.85
C GLN A 34 15.71 -22.30 -21.32
N GLU A 35 16.78 -22.27 -20.53
CA GLU A 35 16.70 -22.23 -19.07
C GLU A 35 16.00 -20.94 -18.58
N GLU A 36 16.35 -19.79 -19.15
CA GLU A 36 15.68 -18.52 -18.86
C GLU A 36 14.18 -18.54 -19.22
N GLU A 37 13.80 -19.15 -20.35
CA GLU A 37 12.40 -19.27 -20.74
C GLU A 37 11.62 -20.21 -19.81
N GLU A 38 12.23 -21.32 -19.40
CA GLU A 38 11.64 -22.25 -18.42
C GLU A 38 11.47 -21.60 -17.05
N GLU A 39 12.47 -20.85 -16.57
CA GLU A 39 12.37 -20.10 -15.32
C GLU A 39 11.27 -19.04 -15.39
N ARG A 40 11.19 -18.29 -16.50
CA ARG A 40 10.12 -17.32 -16.71
C ARG A 40 8.74 -17.97 -16.66
N LYS A 41 8.56 -19.13 -17.30
CA LYS A 41 7.29 -19.89 -17.25
C LYS A 41 6.94 -20.34 -15.84
N ARG A 42 7.93 -20.79 -15.05
CA ARG A 42 7.72 -21.16 -13.64
C ARG A 42 7.28 -19.96 -12.80
N LEU A 43 7.94 -18.82 -12.95
CA LEU A 43 7.61 -17.59 -12.22
C LEU A 43 6.21 -17.06 -12.60
N GLU A 44 5.81 -17.15 -13.88
CA GLU A 44 4.47 -16.76 -14.30
C GLU A 44 3.39 -17.69 -13.71
N ALA A 45 3.64 -19.00 -13.69
CA ALA A 45 2.74 -19.97 -13.06
C ALA A 45 2.62 -19.74 -11.54
N GLU A 46 3.72 -19.45 -10.85
CA GLU A 46 3.72 -19.14 -9.42
C GLU A 46 2.95 -17.85 -9.11
N LYS A 47 3.15 -16.80 -9.93
CA LYS A 47 2.37 -15.55 -9.83
C LYS A 47 0.87 -15.79 -10.00
N GLN A 48 0.47 -16.60 -10.97
CA GLN A 48 -0.94 -16.96 -11.16
C GLN A 48 -1.51 -17.69 -9.95
N LYS A 49 -0.75 -18.66 -9.40
CA LYS A 49 -1.15 -19.39 -8.19
C LYS A 49 -1.31 -18.48 -6.98
N ALA A 50 -0.41 -17.51 -6.79
CA ALA A 50 -0.50 -16.55 -5.69
C ALA A 50 -1.72 -15.62 -5.81
N ILE A 51 -2.08 -15.21 -7.03
CA ILE A 51 -3.29 -14.43 -7.29
C ILE A 51 -4.53 -15.25 -6.95
N GLU A 52 -4.58 -16.51 -7.39
CA GLU A 52 -5.72 -17.40 -7.12
C GLU A 52 -5.87 -17.67 -5.61
N GLU A 53 -4.79 -17.93 -4.90
CA GLU A 53 -4.80 -18.11 -3.45
C GLU A 53 -5.31 -16.86 -2.73
N THR A 54 -4.89 -15.67 -3.17
CA THR A 54 -5.37 -14.40 -2.61
C THR A 54 -6.88 -14.24 -2.84
N HIS A 55 -7.36 -14.57 -4.03
CA HIS A 55 -8.79 -14.53 -4.35
C HIS A 55 -9.60 -15.51 -3.48
N GLN A 56 -9.10 -16.74 -3.28
CA GLN A 56 -9.74 -17.72 -2.40
C GLN A 56 -9.81 -17.22 -0.95
N ARG A 57 -8.72 -16.65 -0.41
CA ARG A 57 -8.71 -16.05 0.94
C ARG A 57 -9.73 -14.92 1.09
N LEU A 58 -9.90 -14.09 0.06
CA LEU A 58 -10.90 -13.02 0.07
C LEU A 58 -12.33 -13.57 0.08
N LEU A 59 -12.61 -14.60 -0.73
CA LEU A 59 -13.91 -15.27 -0.75
C LEU A 59 -14.24 -15.92 0.60
N GLU A 60 -13.26 -16.61 1.21
CA GLU A 60 -13.43 -17.24 2.52
C GLU A 60 -13.68 -16.19 3.61
N ARG A 61 -12.93 -15.08 3.61
CA ARG A 61 -13.13 -13.97 4.54
C ARG A 61 -14.53 -13.36 4.40
N ALA A 62 -15.01 -13.18 3.18
CA ALA A 62 -16.36 -12.68 2.93
C ALA A 62 -17.44 -13.66 3.42
N ARG A 63 -17.22 -14.97 3.26
CA ARG A 63 -18.11 -16.02 3.80
C ARG A 63 -18.16 -15.97 5.33
N LEU A 64 -17.02 -15.91 6.00
CA LEU A 64 -16.94 -15.81 7.46
C LEU A 64 -17.60 -14.53 8.00
N GLN A 65 -17.49 -13.40 7.29
CA GLN A 65 -18.19 -12.18 7.66
C GLN A 65 -19.71 -12.32 7.57
N LYS A 66 -20.22 -12.97 6.51
CA LYS A 66 -21.65 -13.26 6.37
C LYS A 66 -22.17 -14.17 7.48
N GLU A 67 -21.39 -15.15 7.89
CA GLU A 67 -21.72 -16.06 8.99
C GLU A 67 -21.76 -15.31 10.34
N LYS A 68 -20.74 -14.52 10.65
CA LYS A 68 -20.71 -13.67 11.85
C LYS A 68 -21.89 -12.69 11.88
N ALA A 69 -22.27 -12.12 10.75
CA ALA A 69 -23.44 -11.23 10.66
C ALA A 69 -24.76 -11.98 10.93
N ARG A 70 -24.88 -13.23 10.46
CA ARG A 70 -26.04 -14.09 10.77
C ARG A 70 -26.10 -14.45 12.25
N GLU A 71 -24.98 -14.84 12.86
CA GLU A 71 -24.91 -15.12 14.30
C GLU A 71 -25.30 -13.89 15.14
N ALA A 72 -24.78 -12.71 14.77
CA ALA A 72 -25.13 -11.46 15.44
C ALA A 72 -26.63 -11.11 15.30
N ALA A 73 -27.23 -11.34 14.14
CA ALA A 73 -28.66 -11.13 13.92
C ALA A 73 -29.52 -12.11 14.75
N MET A 74 -29.11 -13.37 14.87
CA MET A 74 -29.79 -14.36 15.72
C MET A 74 -29.68 -14.00 17.20
N ALA A 75 -28.53 -13.51 17.66
CA ALA A 75 -28.34 -13.04 19.03
C ALA A 75 -29.23 -11.83 19.36
N ALA A 76 -29.39 -10.89 18.43
CA ALA A 76 -30.24 -9.71 18.61
C ALA A 76 -31.75 -10.04 18.71
N GLN A 77 -32.20 -11.14 18.11
CA GLN A 77 -33.60 -11.60 18.23
C GLN A 77 -33.90 -12.28 19.59
N GLY A 78 -32.88 -12.66 20.35
CA GLY A 78 -33.03 -13.26 21.69
C GLY A 78 -33.23 -12.27 22.84
N SER A 79 -32.98 -10.96 22.62
CA SER A 79 -33.15 -9.92 23.64
C SER A 79 -34.48 -9.17 23.48
N GLY A 80 -35.59 -9.88 23.69
CA GLY A 80 -36.91 -9.28 23.80
C GLY A 80 -37.08 -8.56 25.15
N ALA A 81 -36.66 -7.30 25.23
CA ALA A 81 -37.16 -6.39 26.26
C ALA A 81 -38.55 -5.90 25.82
N PRO A 82 -39.63 -6.15 26.59
CA PRO A 82 -40.98 -5.79 26.19
C PRO A 82 -41.11 -4.27 26.14
N GLY A 83 -41.66 -3.77 25.04
CA GLY A 83 -41.91 -2.35 24.81
C GLY A 83 -42.61 -1.70 26.00
N MET A 84 -41.88 -0.83 26.69
CA MET A 84 -42.49 0.15 27.59
C MET A 84 -43.33 1.11 26.75
N PRO A 85 -44.60 1.36 27.10
CA PRO A 85 -45.43 2.32 26.39
C PRO A 85 -44.80 3.70 26.51
N GLU A 86 -44.43 4.30 25.37
CA GLU A 86 -43.92 5.66 25.27
C GLU A 86 -44.90 6.63 25.96
N LYS A 87 -44.54 7.09 27.16
CA LYS A 87 -45.32 8.10 27.89
C LYS A 87 -45.21 9.44 27.16
N SER A 88 -46.11 9.66 26.21
CA SER A 88 -46.28 10.96 25.55
C SER A 88 -46.66 12.03 26.57
N CYS A 89 -46.19 13.26 26.39
CA CYS A 89 -46.58 14.37 27.25
C CYS A 89 -48.06 14.72 27.01
N SER A 90 -48.76 15.21 28.03
CA SER A 90 -50.19 15.53 27.95
C SER A 90 -50.52 16.56 26.86
N THR A 91 -49.62 17.50 26.57
CA THR A 91 -49.77 18.47 25.46
C THR A 91 -49.76 17.77 24.09
N CYS A 92 -48.89 16.78 23.90
CA CYS A 92 -48.82 16.03 22.66
C CYS A 92 -49.96 15.03 22.54
N THR A 93 -50.35 14.35 23.63
CA THR A 93 -51.53 13.47 23.66
C THR A 93 -52.82 14.22 23.33
N SER A 94 -53.04 15.40 23.93
CA SER A 94 -54.23 16.23 23.65
C SER A 94 -54.29 16.75 22.22
N LYS A 95 -53.14 17.05 21.61
CA LYS A 95 -53.04 17.45 20.20
C LYS A 95 -52.93 16.27 19.22
N LYS A 96 -53.05 15.02 19.70
CA LYS A 96 -52.86 13.77 18.93
C LYS A 96 -51.55 13.74 18.14
N ARG A 97 -50.46 14.24 18.74
CA ARG A 97 -49.11 14.22 18.17
C ARG A 97 -48.25 13.25 18.94
N VAL A 98 -47.38 12.53 18.21
CA VAL A 98 -46.34 11.72 18.83
C VAL A 98 -45.26 12.68 19.35
N CYS A 99 -44.80 12.44 20.58
CA CYS A 99 -43.61 13.11 21.09
C CYS A 99 -42.61 12.08 21.59
N VAL A 100 -41.38 12.26 21.13
CA VAL A 100 -40.24 11.52 21.63
C VAL A 100 -39.65 12.31 22.79
N TRP A 101 -39.49 11.64 23.93
CA TRP A 101 -38.60 12.10 24.97
C TRP A 101 -37.24 11.51 24.63
N THR A 102 -36.30 12.35 24.23
CA THR A 102 -34.91 11.92 24.16
C THR A 102 -34.49 11.59 25.57
N GLU A 103 -34.40 10.29 25.89
CA GLU A 103 -33.68 9.81 27.06
C GLU A 103 -32.20 10.14 26.87
N ALA A 104 -31.85 11.41 27.05
CA ALA A 104 -30.52 11.75 27.48
C ALA A 104 -30.43 11.25 28.92
N VAL A 105 -30.02 9.99 29.10
CA VAL A 105 -29.92 9.18 30.33
C VAL A 105 -29.20 9.88 31.52
N ALA A 106 -28.81 11.15 31.42
CA ALA A 106 -28.21 11.90 32.52
C ALA A 106 -28.52 13.41 32.56
N ASN A 107 -29.50 13.94 31.82
CA ASN A 107 -29.71 15.39 31.76
C ASN A 107 -31.05 15.83 32.40
N THR A 108 -31.04 16.09 33.71
CA THR A 108 -32.18 16.61 34.50
C THR A 108 -32.68 18.01 34.07
N ARG A 109 -32.08 18.59 33.02
CA ARG A 109 -32.38 19.92 32.51
C ARG A 109 -33.33 19.94 31.30
N VAL A 110 -33.63 18.79 30.69
CA VAL A 110 -34.56 18.75 29.54
C VAL A 110 -36.00 18.76 30.06
N LYS A 111 -36.57 19.96 30.22
CA LYS A 111 -37.92 20.18 30.77
C LYS A 111 -39.05 20.02 29.72
N THR A 112 -38.73 19.76 28.46
CA THR A 112 -39.69 19.76 27.33
C THR A 112 -39.38 18.67 26.31
N CYS A 113 -40.39 17.97 25.79
CA CYS A 113 -40.21 17.02 24.68
C CYS A 113 -39.84 17.73 23.37
N ASP A 114 -39.25 17.00 22.42
CA ASP A 114 -38.74 17.57 21.16
C ASP A 114 -39.83 18.26 20.35
N THR A 115 -41.03 17.69 20.34
CA THR A 115 -42.20 18.25 19.65
C THR A 115 -42.61 19.60 20.24
N CYS A 116 -42.70 19.71 21.57
CA CYS A 116 -43.03 20.99 22.22
C CYS A 116 -41.88 22.01 22.09
N CYS A 117 -40.62 21.56 22.10
CA CYS A 117 -39.45 22.42 21.91
C CYS A 117 -39.45 23.06 20.51
N LYS A 118 -39.63 22.25 19.46
CA LYS A 118 -39.70 22.73 18.06
C LYS A 118 -40.85 23.71 17.84
N LEU A 119 -42.01 23.44 18.44
CA LEU A 119 -43.21 24.26 18.29
C LEU A 119 -43.23 25.46 19.23
N LYS A 120 -42.24 25.60 20.13
CA LYS A 120 -42.22 26.59 21.22
C LYS A 120 -43.49 26.56 22.09
N ASP A 121 -44.09 25.38 22.19
CA ASP A 121 -45.28 25.11 23.00
C ASP A 121 -44.88 24.83 24.45
N LYS A 122 -45.77 25.16 25.41
CA LYS A 122 -45.58 24.76 26.82
C LYS A 122 -45.76 23.24 26.94
N CYS A 123 -44.68 22.52 27.26
CA CYS A 123 -44.73 21.10 27.59
C CYS A 123 -45.18 20.93 29.04
N ALA A 124 -46.36 20.36 29.26
CA ALA A 124 -46.89 20.12 30.60
C ALA A 124 -46.29 18.86 31.29
N GLY A 125 -45.25 18.26 30.71
CA GLY A 125 -44.59 17.05 31.22
C GLY A 125 -43.37 17.28 32.12
N GLY A 126 -42.99 18.53 32.41
CA GLY A 126 -41.93 18.83 33.37
C GLY A 126 -42.41 18.60 34.80
N ASN A 127 -41.68 17.76 35.54
CA ASN A 127 -41.85 17.39 36.95
C ASN A 127 -42.65 18.43 37.80
N PRO A 128 -43.73 18.06 38.53
CA PRO A 128 -44.58 19.02 39.27
C PRO A 128 -43.92 19.68 40.49
N ALA A 129 -42.64 19.41 40.77
CA ALA A 129 -41.91 20.01 41.88
C ALA A 129 -41.08 21.22 41.41
N GLY A 130 -41.66 22.42 41.48
CA GLY A 130 -40.90 23.67 41.36
C GLY A 130 -41.62 24.79 40.63
N ARG A 131 -42.58 25.42 41.31
CA ARG A 131 -43.05 26.77 40.96
C ARG A 131 -42.03 27.82 41.43
N ALA A 132 -41.67 28.77 40.57
CA ALA A 132 -41.41 30.20 40.84
C ALA A 132 -40.86 30.85 39.54
N MET A 133 -41.51 31.90 39.01
CA MET A 133 -41.02 33.30 38.96
C MET A 133 -39.72 33.45 38.11
N ASP A 134 -39.53 34.32 37.10
CA ASP A 134 -40.01 35.66 36.73
C ASP A 134 -39.68 35.87 35.22
N ALA A 135 -40.57 36.43 34.41
CA ALA A 135 -40.61 37.84 33.98
C ALA A 135 -39.29 38.47 33.43
N LYS A 136 -39.36 38.89 32.16
CA LYS A 136 -38.69 40.06 31.52
C LYS A 136 -37.16 40.04 31.29
N SER A 137 -36.78 40.06 30.00
CA SER A 137 -35.86 41.05 29.39
C SER A 137 -35.84 40.86 27.87
N LYS A 138 -36.58 41.70 27.13
CA LYS A 138 -36.11 42.87 26.38
C LYS A 138 -34.94 42.58 25.42
N GLY A 139 -35.26 42.58 24.14
CA GLY A 139 -34.30 42.47 23.05
C GLY A 139 -33.40 43.69 22.91
N LYS A 140 -32.26 43.48 22.24
CA LYS A 140 -31.40 44.52 21.70
C LYS A 140 -30.83 44.07 20.34
N LYS A 141 -30.95 44.98 19.36
CA LYS A 141 -30.53 44.87 17.96
C LYS A 141 -28.99 44.79 17.82
N ARG A 142 -28.59 44.08 16.76
CA ARG A 142 -27.48 44.26 15.79
C ARG A 142 -26.19 44.98 16.26
N ASP A 143 -25.05 44.31 16.03
CA ASP A 143 -24.07 44.77 15.03
C ASP A 143 -23.25 43.58 14.50
N ARG A 144 -23.21 43.43 13.17
CA ARG A 144 -22.32 42.50 12.45
C ARG A 144 -21.23 43.37 11.84
N GLY A 145 -20.03 43.30 12.40
CA GLY A 145 -18.83 43.96 11.86
C GLY A 145 -18.41 43.35 10.52
N GLU A 146 -17.92 44.23 9.65
CA GLU A 146 -17.48 44.00 8.28
C GLU A 146 -16.46 42.85 8.15
N GLY A 147 -16.83 41.82 7.38
CA GLY A 147 -15.92 40.82 6.85
C GLY A 147 -15.62 41.14 5.39
N THR A 148 -14.34 41.30 5.09
CA THR A 148 -13.75 41.56 3.77
C THR A 148 -14.22 40.58 2.68
N PRO A 149 -14.40 41.02 1.42
CA PRO A 149 -14.70 40.12 0.32
C PRO A 149 -13.45 39.33 -0.10
N SER A 150 -13.56 38.00 -0.03
CA SER A 150 -12.56 37.05 -0.53
C SER A 150 -12.39 37.19 -2.06
N PRO A 151 -11.16 37.11 -2.61
CA PRO A 151 -10.89 37.46 -4.00
C PRO A 151 -11.40 36.40 -4.97
N LYS A 152 -12.04 36.89 -6.04
CA LYS A 152 -12.54 36.14 -7.21
C LYS A 152 -11.46 35.20 -7.77
N GLY A 153 -11.58 33.90 -7.49
CA GLY A 153 -10.90 32.86 -8.24
C GLY A 153 -11.49 32.75 -9.65
N LYS A 154 -10.68 33.03 -10.66
CA LYS A 154 -11.02 32.87 -12.08
C LYS A 154 -11.27 31.38 -12.36
N GLY A 155 -12.52 31.04 -12.69
CA GLY A 155 -12.89 29.69 -13.10
C GLY A 155 -12.10 29.25 -14.33
N LYS A 156 -11.35 28.15 -14.20
CA LYS A 156 -10.79 27.44 -15.34
C LYS A 156 -11.93 26.79 -16.12
N ARG A 157 -11.91 27.02 -17.44
CA ARG A 157 -12.79 26.42 -18.44
C ARG A 157 -12.76 24.89 -18.28
N CYS A 158 -13.87 24.29 -17.87
CA CYS A 158 -14.03 22.84 -17.90
C CYS A 158 -13.85 22.39 -19.35
N GLN A 159 -12.94 21.44 -19.57
CA GLN A 159 -12.84 20.73 -20.83
C GLN A 159 -14.16 20.00 -21.07
N ARG A 160 -14.71 20.14 -22.28
CA ARG A 160 -15.82 19.31 -22.75
C ARG A 160 -15.39 17.84 -22.67
N SER A 161 -16.15 17.04 -21.96
CA SER A 161 -16.09 15.59 -22.08
C SER A 161 -16.42 15.19 -23.54
N PRO A 162 -15.84 14.09 -24.04
CA PRO A 162 -16.08 13.62 -25.40
C PRO A 162 -17.56 13.22 -25.57
N ASP A 163 -18.12 13.57 -26.73
CA ASP A 163 -19.46 13.14 -27.14
C ASP A 163 -19.51 11.62 -27.16
N MET A 164 -20.29 11.04 -26.25
CA MET A 164 -20.73 9.67 -26.34
C MET A 164 -21.95 9.66 -27.24
N ASP A 165 -21.82 9.09 -28.44
CA ASP A 165 -22.96 8.73 -29.30
C ASP A 165 -23.82 7.71 -28.54
N ILE A 166 -24.83 8.22 -27.84
CA ILE A 166 -25.88 7.39 -27.26
C ILE A 166 -26.80 7.03 -28.41
N GLU A 167 -26.71 5.78 -28.86
CA GLU A 167 -27.69 5.17 -29.75
C GLU A 167 -29.10 5.47 -29.22
N GLU A 168 -29.84 6.12 -30.09
CA GLU A 168 -31.22 6.56 -29.96
C GLU A 168 -32.12 5.35 -29.69
N ILE A 169 -32.30 5.00 -28.41
CA ILE A 169 -33.35 4.07 -27.98
C ILE A 169 -34.69 4.79 -28.19
N SER A 170 -35.25 4.57 -29.37
CA SER A 170 -36.60 4.93 -29.74
C SER A 170 -37.61 4.24 -28.81
N ASN A 171 -38.15 4.98 -27.82
CA ASN A 171 -39.57 4.87 -27.45
C ASN A 171 -39.99 5.94 -26.41
N PRO A 172 -40.53 7.10 -26.82
CA PRO A 172 -41.14 8.05 -25.93
C PRO A 172 -42.67 7.89 -25.98
N ARG A 173 -43.22 6.75 -25.53
CA ARG A 173 -44.69 6.64 -25.40
C ARG A 173 -45.19 5.55 -24.44
N THR A 174 -44.81 5.67 -23.16
CA THR A 174 -45.63 5.12 -22.08
C THR A 174 -45.61 6.09 -20.90
N ILE A 175 -46.45 7.12 -20.95
CA ILE A 175 -46.80 7.94 -19.78
C ILE A 175 -48.02 7.26 -19.15
N ILE A 176 -47.84 6.46 -18.10
CA ILE A 176 -48.85 6.23 -17.05
C ILE A 176 -48.14 5.94 -15.72
N GLY A 177 -48.03 6.97 -14.88
CA GLY A 177 -48.34 6.91 -13.44
C GLY A 177 -47.44 6.11 -12.52
N GLU A 178 -46.23 6.59 -12.26
CA GLU A 178 -45.65 6.52 -10.91
C GLU A 178 -45.22 7.94 -10.56
N GLU A 179 -45.68 8.45 -9.41
CA GLU A 179 -45.08 9.63 -8.81
C GLU A 179 -43.57 9.40 -8.79
N GLU A 180 -42.80 10.24 -9.48
CA GLU A 180 -41.35 10.32 -9.30
C GLU A 180 -41.12 10.70 -7.83
N HIS A 181 -41.08 9.68 -6.99
CA HIS A 181 -40.59 9.74 -5.65
C HIS A 181 -39.10 9.96 -5.84
N TRP A 182 -38.70 11.23 -6.02
CA TRP A 182 -37.31 11.65 -5.93
C TRP A 182 -36.80 11.05 -4.63
N ALA A 183 -36.06 9.96 -4.74
CA ALA A 183 -35.47 9.28 -3.59
C ALA A 183 -34.75 10.38 -2.83
N GLU A 184 -35.25 10.67 -1.62
CA GLU A 184 -34.80 11.79 -0.82
C GLU A 184 -33.29 11.69 -0.74
N TYR A 185 -32.59 12.67 -1.32
CA TYR A 185 -31.13 12.61 -1.49
C TYR A 185 -30.49 12.38 -0.12
N ASP A 186 -30.00 11.16 0.11
CA ASP A 186 -29.40 10.81 1.39
C ASP A 186 -27.99 11.40 1.46
N TYR A 187 -27.94 12.66 1.89
CA TYR A 187 -26.71 13.40 2.11
C TYR A 187 -25.77 12.66 3.08
N GLN A 188 -26.31 11.91 4.05
CA GLN A 188 -25.49 11.14 4.99
C GLN A 188 -24.83 9.95 4.30
N ALA A 189 -25.57 9.21 3.46
CA ALA A 189 -24.99 8.12 2.68
C ALA A 189 -23.89 8.62 1.73
N TRP A 190 -24.08 9.77 1.09
CA TRP A 190 -23.07 10.35 0.22
C TRP A 190 -21.81 10.79 0.98
N VAL A 191 -21.96 11.47 2.12
CA VAL A 191 -20.82 11.86 2.98
C VAL A 191 -20.08 10.63 3.50
N ALA A 192 -20.80 9.57 3.90
CA ALA A 192 -20.19 8.32 4.33
C ALA A 192 -19.40 7.64 3.20
N ALA A 193 -19.94 7.60 1.99
CA ALA A 193 -19.25 7.07 0.81
C ALA A 193 -17.99 7.88 0.48
N ALA A 194 -18.07 9.22 0.49
CA ALA A 194 -16.93 10.09 0.25
C ALA A 194 -15.83 9.89 1.31
N ASN A 195 -16.19 9.82 2.58
CA ASN A 195 -15.24 9.55 3.67
C ASN A 195 -14.60 8.17 3.54
N SER A 196 -15.37 7.16 3.12
CA SER A 196 -14.85 5.82 2.85
C SER A 196 -13.79 5.84 1.75
N ILE A 197 -14.04 6.57 0.65
CA ILE A 197 -13.08 6.73 -0.45
C ILE A 197 -11.81 7.44 0.03
N VAL A 198 -11.95 8.54 0.78
CA VAL A 198 -10.80 9.27 1.33
C VAL A 198 -9.98 8.40 2.28
N ALA A 199 -10.63 7.60 3.12
CA ALA A 199 -9.95 6.67 4.02
C ALA A 199 -9.18 5.58 3.25
N GLU A 200 -9.76 5.01 2.19
CA GLU A 200 -9.06 4.07 1.31
C GLU A 200 -7.84 4.71 0.64
N LEU A 201 -7.99 5.92 0.10
CA LEU A 201 -6.89 6.66 -0.51
C LEU A 201 -5.76 6.95 0.48
N ALA A 202 -6.08 7.30 1.73
CA ALA A 202 -5.07 7.47 2.78
C ALA A 202 -4.34 6.17 3.08
N ARG A 203 -5.06 5.03 3.12
CA ARG A 203 -4.46 3.70 3.32
C ARG A 203 -3.55 3.29 2.18
N THR A 204 -3.97 3.48 0.93
CA THR A 204 -3.18 3.13 -0.25
C THR A 204 -1.96 4.02 -0.39
N ASN A 205 -2.08 5.33 -0.12
CA ASN A 205 -0.92 6.24 -0.07
C ASN A 205 0.11 5.78 0.95
N GLY A 206 -0.32 5.44 2.18
CA GLY A 206 0.61 4.94 3.19
C GLY A 206 1.28 3.61 2.81
N LEU A 207 0.62 2.74 2.04
CA LEU A 207 1.23 1.52 1.49
C LEU A 207 2.27 1.85 0.41
N LEU A 208 1.98 2.81 -0.48
CA LEU A 208 2.90 3.26 -1.52
C LEU A 208 4.15 3.90 -0.91
N GLU A 209 4.01 4.76 0.09
CA GLU A 209 5.14 5.36 0.80
C GLU A 209 6.07 4.29 1.39
N ARG A 210 5.52 3.27 2.06
CA ARG A 210 6.31 2.15 2.59
C ARG A 210 7.00 1.35 1.49
N SER A 211 6.32 1.14 0.37
CA SER A 211 6.90 0.43 -0.78
C SER A 211 8.06 1.20 -1.41
N ILE A 212 7.95 2.53 -1.51
CA ILE A 212 9.01 3.40 -2.02
C ILE A 212 10.23 3.32 -1.10
N VAL A 213 10.04 3.48 0.21
CA VAL A 213 11.13 3.39 1.19
C VAL A 213 11.83 2.02 1.13
N ALA A 214 11.06 0.93 1.03
CA ALA A 214 11.63 -0.41 0.87
C ALA A 214 12.46 -0.53 -0.42
N ALA A 215 11.95 -0.03 -1.55
CA ALA A 215 12.66 -0.04 -2.83
C ALA A 215 13.95 0.79 -2.80
N GLU A 216 13.92 1.96 -2.17
CA GLU A 216 15.10 2.82 -1.97
C GLU A 216 16.15 2.13 -1.10
N SER A 217 15.74 1.46 -0.02
CA SER A 217 16.67 0.71 0.84
C SER A 217 17.31 -0.47 0.11
N SER A 218 16.54 -1.17 -0.74
CA SER A 218 17.05 -2.26 -1.58
C SER A 218 18.06 -1.75 -2.61
N ARG A 219 17.80 -0.58 -3.21
CA ARG A 219 18.74 0.05 -4.15
C ARG A 219 20.05 0.39 -3.45
N ALA A 220 19.99 1.04 -2.28
CA ALA A 220 21.19 1.37 -1.51
C ALA A 220 21.99 0.11 -1.09
N ALA A 221 21.31 -1.00 -0.77
CA ALA A 221 21.98 -2.27 -0.51
C ALA A 221 22.69 -2.83 -1.75
N MET A 222 22.05 -2.77 -2.91
CA MET A 222 22.63 -3.19 -4.19
C MET A 222 23.84 -2.35 -4.57
N GLU A 223 23.77 -1.02 -4.41
CA GLU A 223 24.89 -0.10 -4.65
C GLU A 223 26.11 -0.47 -3.79
N ARG A 224 25.92 -0.71 -2.49
CA ARG A 224 27.01 -1.16 -1.60
C ARG A 224 27.60 -2.50 -2.03
N SER A 225 26.78 -3.45 -2.48
CA SER A 225 27.26 -4.73 -2.98
C SER A 225 28.06 -4.57 -4.28
N SER A 226 27.60 -3.69 -5.18
CA SER A 226 28.32 -3.35 -6.41
C SER A 226 29.68 -2.75 -6.09
N ASP A 227 29.74 -1.77 -5.19
CA ASP A 227 31.00 -1.13 -4.77
C ASP A 227 31.96 -2.13 -4.10
N ALA A 228 31.43 -3.08 -3.32
CA ALA A 228 32.23 -4.15 -2.73
C ALA A 228 32.83 -5.07 -3.80
N MET A 229 32.06 -5.44 -4.83
CA MET A 229 32.57 -6.25 -5.95
C MET A 229 33.63 -5.51 -6.77
N VAL A 230 33.45 -4.21 -7.01
CA VAL A 230 34.45 -3.39 -7.72
C VAL A 230 35.76 -3.39 -6.95
N ARG A 231 35.73 -3.10 -5.64
CA ARG A 231 36.93 -3.14 -4.78
C ARG A 231 37.58 -4.53 -4.77
N PHE A 232 36.80 -5.59 -4.66
CA PHE A 232 37.33 -6.96 -4.71
C PHE A 232 38.07 -7.24 -6.03
N VAL A 233 37.52 -6.83 -7.17
CA VAL A 233 38.18 -7.01 -8.48
C VAL A 233 39.47 -6.19 -8.56
N GLU A 234 39.48 -4.97 -8.04
CA GLU A 234 40.68 -4.13 -7.97
C GLU A 234 41.78 -4.76 -7.09
N GLU A 235 41.41 -5.28 -5.92
CA GLU A 235 42.31 -6.01 -5.03
C GLU A 235 42.87 -7.28 -5.69
N GLN A 236 42.04 -8.05 -6.40
CA GLN A 236 42.48 -9.22 -7.17
C GLN A 236 43.48 -8.83 -8.27
N ARG A 237 43.27 -7.71 -8.96
CA ARG A 237 44.22 -7.19 -9.96
C ARG A 237 45.54 -6.76 -9.34
N ALA A 238 45.50 -6.07 -8.20
CA ALA A 238 46.71 -5.67 -7.47
C ALA A 238 47.49 -6.90 -7.00
N PHE A 239 46.80 -7.91 -6.47
CA PHE A 239 47.41 -9.17 -6.06
C PHE A 239 48.05 -9.92 -7.23
N GLN A 240 47.36 -10.02 -8.37
CA GLN A 240 47.93 -10.61 -9.59
C GLN A 240 49.16 -9.86 -10.09
N ALA A 241 49.16 -8.51 -10.02
CA ALA A 241 50.31 -7.71 -10.39
C ALA A 241 51.54 -8.01 -9.50
N LEU A 242 51.34 -8.10 -8.18
CA LEU A 242 52.39 -8.48 -7.22
C LEU A 242 52.95 -9.89 -7.50
N LEU A 243 52.08 -10.86 -7.80
CA LEU A 243 52.51 -12.21 -8.18
C LEU A 243 53.36 -12.19 -9.45
N LEU A 244 52.94 -11.47 -10.49
CA LEU A 244 53.70 -11.35 -11.74
C LEU A 244 55.05 -10.66 -11.54
N GLU A 245 55.11 -9.65 -10.67
CA GLU A 245 56.36 -8.97 -10.34
C GLU A 245 57.33 -9.90 -9.60
N SER A 246 56.84 -10.72 -8.65
CA SER A 246 57.66 -11.72 -7.95
C SER A 246 58.22 -12.80 -8.89
N VAL A 247 57.44 -13.25 -9.88
CA VAL A 247 57.89 -14.21 -10.91
C VAL A 247 58.91 -13.57 -11.85
N ARG A 248 58.77 -12.28 -12.16
CA ARG A 248 59.71 -11.53 -13.02
C ARG A 248 61.03 -11.21 -12.29
N GLY A 249 60.98 -10.96 -10.98
CA GLY A 249 62.16 -10.72 -10.14
C GLY A 249 62.96 -11.98 -9.79
N GLY A 250 62.35 -13.17 -9.84
CA GLY A 250 62.98 -14.45 -9.49
C GLY A 250 63.89 -15.09 -10.54
N SER A 251 64.05 -14.50 -11.73
CA SER A 251 64.86 -15.05 -12.84
C SER A 251 66.25 -14.43 -12.98
N GLY A 252 66.68 -13.59 -12.04
CA GLY A 252 68.04 -13.04 -11.98
C GLY A 252 68.87 -13.74 -10.91
N GLY A 253 69.37 -14.95 -11.21
CA GLY A 253 70.34 -15.61 -10.34
C GLY A 253 71.59 -14.74 -10.18
N PRO A 254 72.10 -14.51 -8.96
CA PRO A 254 73.39 -13.86 -8.74
C PRO A 254 74.49 -14.82 -9.25
N ALA A 255 75.22 -14.38 -10.27
CA ALA A 255 76.52 -14.96 -10.53
C ALA A 255 77.41 -14.67 -9.31
N GLU A 256 78.00 -15.74 -8.77
CA GLU A 256 79.00 -15.74 -7.70
C GLU A 256 79.91 -14.50 -7.71
N GLU A 257 79.96 -13.79 -6.59
CA GLU A 257 81.23 -13.29 -6.10
C GLU A 257 81.29 -13.44 -4.58
N LYS A 258 82.25 -14.28 -4.15
CA LYS A 258 82.67 -14.48 -2.77
C LYS A 258 83.02 -13.15 -2.12
N SER A 259 82.67 -13.01 -0.83
CA SER A 259 83.60 -12.74 0.28
C SER A 259 82.91 -11.95 1.39
N GLY A 260 83.03 -12.44 2.63
CA GLY A 260 83.07 -11.57 3.82
C GLY A 260 82.03 -11.83 4.90
N GLU A 261 82.42 -12.68 5.84
CA GLU A 261 82.24 -12.60 7.30
C GLU A 261 81.34 -11.52 7.96
N GLY A 262 80.58 -12.00 8.96
CA GLY A 262 80.15 -11.28 10.17
C GLY A 262 78.67 -10.86 10.17
N SER A 263 77.91 -10.80 11.27
CA SER A 263 78.08 -11.12 12.70
C SER A 263 76.74 -10.71 13.38
N GLY A 264 76.25 -11.47 14.37
CA GLY A 264 75.26 -11.07 15.41
C GLY A 264 73.78 -11.01 14.99
N GLU A 265 72.83 -11.72 15.63
CA GLU A 265 72.16 -11.41 16.94
C GLU A 265 71.30 -10.12 16.82
N GLU A 266 70.02 -9.97 17.18
CA GLU A 266 68.97 -10.64 18.01
C GLU A 266 67.59 -10.26 17.39
N GLU A 267 66.53 -11.08 17.40
CA GLU A 267 65.41 -11.20 18.39
C GLU A 267 64.41 -10.02 18.50
N GLU A 268 63.18 -10.35 18.91
CA GLU A 268 61.92 -9.57 19.06
C GLU A 268 61.07 -9.41 17.78
N GLY A 269 59.87 -9.99 17.62
CA GLY A 269 58.92 -10.59 18.57
C GLY A 269 57.81 -9.61 18.93
N GLU A 270 56.75 -9.49 18.10
CA GLU A 270 55.46 -8.98 18.59
C GLU A 270 54.28 -9.56 17.80
N THR A 271 53.57 -10.48 18.44
CA THR A 271 52.27 -11.00 18.05
C THR A 271 51.16 -10.12 18.62
N GLY A 272 50.47 -9.36 17.77
CA GLY A 272 49.26 -8.62 18.14
C GLY A 272 48.00 -9.37 17.73
N ALA A 273 47.37 -10.06 18.68
CA ALA A 273 46.06 -10.68 18.54
C ALA A 273 44.96 -9.59 18.52
N GLY A 274 44.18 -9.53 17.43
CA GLY A 274 43.01 -8.68 17.31
C GLY A 274 41.75 -9.45 17.71
N ASP A 275 41.30 -9.19 18.94
CA ASP A 275 39.99 -9.53 19.47
C ASP A 275 38.90 -8.82 18.67
N VAL A 276 37.88 -9.54 18.16
CA VAL A 276 36.70 -8.94 17.52
C VAL A 276 35.46 -9.39 18.28
N GLU A 277 35.02 -8.48 19.13
CA GLU A 277 33.77 -8.47 19.89
C GLU A 277 32.56 -8.43 18.92
N MET A 278 31.74 -9.49 18.90
CA MET A 278 30.40 -9.45 18.32
C MET A 278 29.41 -8.92 19.37
N GLY A 279 28.91 -7.70 19.14
CA GLY A 279 27.82 -7.09 19.88
C GLY A 279 26.51 -7.10 19.08
N ALA A 280 25.45 -7.50 19.79
CA ALA A 280 24.07 -7.83 19.37
C ALA A 280 23.28 -6.76 18.60
#